data_AF-A0A3L6QDK4-F1
#
_entry.id   AF-A0A3L6QDK4-F1
#
_cell.length_a   1.000
_cell.length_b   1.000
_cell.length_c   1.000
_cell.angle_alpha   90.00
_cell.angle_beta   90.00
_cell.angle_gamma   90.00
#
_symmetry.space_group_name_H-M   'P 1'
#
loop_
_entity.id
_entity.type
_entity.pdbx_description
1 polymer ?
#
loop_
_entity_poly.entity_id
_entity_poly.type
_entity_poly.pdbx_seq_one_letter_code
_entity_poly.pdbx_strand_id
1 'polypeptide(L)'
;MAATRREGDAVVSTTRDPFLESSIASDSLQIDMLVSSAQVPPPPAPGRWKMSWPETVAGKIEEGQYKVRRMELLKADMDREIEVLEKVVQGMETELQYELDLTAHCSDLEMMRRARQLARPRPPLSEAEERALRDIRDLAASAVADYAAIIGPEPAYDRPINPFSDTFRLPLPRAMVEVSAIRQR
;
A
#
# COMPACT_ATOMS: atom_id res chain seq x y z
N MET A 1 77.27 -25.45 9.41
CA MET A 1 76.79 -25.46 10.81
C MET A 1 75.32 -25.06 10.77
N ALA A 2 74.40 -26.03 10.85
CA ALA A 2 73.50 -26.29 12.00
C ALA A 2 72.51 -25.12 12.25
N ALA A 3 71.27 -25.21 11.77
CA ALA A 3 70.04 -25.58 12.51
C ALA A 3 69.65 -24.57 13.61
N THR A 4 68.46 -23.95 13.60
CA THR A 4 67.25 -24.54 14.19
C THR A 4 65.98 -23.69 13.98
N ARG A 5 64.86 -24.40 14.10
CA ARG A 5 63.42 -24.09 13.95
C ARG A 5 62.79 -23.59 15.27
N ARG A 6 61.71 -22.79 15.19
CA ARG A 6 60.50 -22.66 16.09
C ARG A 6 59.70 -21.44 15.59
N GLU A 7 58.46 -21.48 15.08
CA GLU A 7 57.17 -22.03 15.56
C GLU A 7 56.75 -21.52 16.95
N GLY A 8 55.71 -20.67 17.01
CA GLY A 8 54.90 -20.42 18.21
C GLY A 8 54.43 -18.97 18.45
N ASP A 9 53.10 -18.82 18.58
CA ASP A 9 52.33 -17.79 19.28
C ASP A 9 52.10 -16.39 18.66
N ALA A 10 51.01 -16.32 17.87
CA ALA A 10 50.22 -15.10 17.74
C ALA A 10 49.22 -15.01 18.90
N VAL A 11 49.51 -14.14 19.86
CA VAL A 11 48.57 -13.74 20.93
C VAL A 11 47.51 -12.81 20.32
N VAL A 12 46.29 -13.32 20.16
CA VAL A 12 45.10 -12.51 19.87
C VAL A 12 44.69 -11.82 21.18
N SER A 13 45.02 -10.55 21.31
CA SER A 13 44.55 -9.70 22.39
C SER A 13 43.04 -9.45 22.22
N THR A 14 42.27 -10.08 23.10
CA THR A 14 40.86 -9.82 23.34
C THR A 14 40.75 -8.51 24.11
N THR A 15 40.33 -7.43 23.44
CA THR A 15 39.96 -6.19 24.13
C THR A 15 38.46 -6.23 24.41
N ARG A 16 38.16 -6.30 25.71
CA ARG A 16 36.82 -6.36 26.30
C ARG A 16 36.51 -4.96 26.81
N ASP A 17 35.61 -4.25 26.14
CA ASP A 17 35.02 -3.02 26.69
C ASP A 17 33.66 -3.34 27.35
N PRO A 18 33.46 -2.98 28.63
CA PRO A 18 32.20 -3.09 29.33
C PRO A 18 31.41 -1.77 29.22
N PHE A 19 30.13 -1.81 29.61
CA PHE A 19 29.17 -0.69 29.71
C PHE A 19 28.45 -0.29 28.42
N LEU A 20 27.25 -0.85 28.24
CA LEU A 20 25.98 -0.14 28.03
C LEU A 20 24.83 -1.17 28.11
N GLU A 21 24.41 -1.49 29.33
CA GLU A 21 23.08 -2.08 29.57
C GLU A 21 22.06 -0.94 29.57
N SER A 22 21.31 -0.80 28.48
CA SER A 22 20.10 0.01 28.44
C SER A 22 18.89 -0.91 28.37
N SER A 23 18.23 -1.01 29.51
CA SER A 23 16.87 -1.49 29.73
C SER A 23 15.89 -0.90 28.69
N ILE A 24 15.17 -1.76 27.97
CA ILE A 24 13.89 -1.42 27.35
C ILE A 24 12.90 -2.50 27.78
N ALA A 25 12.18 -2.18 28.86
CA ALA A 25 10.90 -2.79 29.16
C ALA A 25 9.92 -2.38 28.06
N SER A 26 9.35 -3.35 27.34
CA SER A 26 8.25 -3.11 26.42
C SER A 26 6.99 -3.78 26.95
N ASP A 27 6.01 -2.91 27.12
CA ASP A 27 4.71 -3.11 27.73
C ASP A 27 3.90 -4.27 27.18
N SER A 28 3.16 -4.87 28.11
CA SER A 28 2.05 -5.79 27.87
C SER A 28 0.93 -5.07 27.12
N LEU A 29 0.70 -5.42 25.85
CA LEU A 29 -0.55 -5.13 25.17
C LEU A 29 -1.50 -6.32 25.35
N GLN A 30 -2.42 -6.17 26.30
CA GLN A 30 -3.62 -6.99 26.42
C GLN A 30 -4.53 -6.70 25.22
N ILE A 31 -4.71 -7.67 24.34
CA ILE A 31 -5.80 -7.67 23.36
C ILE A 31 -6.82 -8.68 23.87
N ASP A 32 -7.87 -8.17 24.50
CA ASP A 32 -9.08 -8.92 24.82
C ASP A 32 -9.81 -9.28 23.52
N MET A 33 -9.63 -10.51 23.04
CA MET A 33 -10.55 -11.11 22.09
C MET A 33 -11.54 -12.00 22.84
N LEU A 34 -12.75 -11.47 23.02
CA LEU A 34 -13.94 -12.22 23.37
C LEU A 34 -14.24 -13.25 22.28
N VAL A 35 -13.71 -14.48 22.42
CA VAL A 35 -14.13 -15.62 21.61
C VAL A 35 -15.39 -16.21 22.24
N SER A 36 -16.50 -16.05 21.52
CA SER A 36 -17.80 -16.63 21.82
C SER A 36 -17.67 -18.14 22.02
N SER A 37 -18.00 -18.60 23.23
CA SER A 37 -17.85 -19.98 23.67
C SER A 37 -18.96 -20.84 23.05
N ALA A 38 -18.73 -21.33 21.82
CA ALA A 38 -19.41 -22.52 21.33
C ALA A 38 -18.76 -23.73 22.01
N GLN A 39 -19.32 -24.15 23.13
CA GLN A 39 -18.83 -25.27 23.93
C GLN A 39 -18.94 -26.57 23.12
N VAL A 40 -17.84 -26.95 22.48
CA VAL A 40 -17.66 -28.29 21.90
C VAL A 40 -17.75 -29.29 23.06
N PRO A 41 -18.65 -30.29 23.01
CA PRO A 41 -18.73 -31.28 24.06
C PRO A 41 -17.36 -31.95 24.20
N PRO A 42 -16.86 -32.14 25.44
CA PRO A 42 -15.55 -32.75 25.64
C PRO A 42 -15.55 -34.14 24.98
N PRO A 43 -14.46 -34.53 24.30
CA PRO A 43 -14.36 -35.86 23.73
C PRO A 43 -14.60 -36.88 24.85
N PRO A 44 -15.33 -37.98 24.57
CA PRO A 44 -15.56 -39.02 25.57
C PRO A 44 -14.21 -39.40 26.18
N ALA A 45 -14.11 -39.29 27.51
CA ALA A 45 -12.87 -39.55 28.23
C ALA A 45 -12.28 -40.87 27.72
N PRO A 46 -11.00 -40.90 27.27
CA PRO A 46 -10.42 -42.14 26.79
C PRO A 46 -10.47 -43.11 27.96
N GLY A 47 -11.39 -44.07 27.86
CA GLY A 47 -11.50 -45.16 28.81
C GLY A 47 -10.09 -45.67 29.02
N ARG A 48 -9.60 -45.60 30.25
CA ARG A 48 -8.23 -45.99 30.57
C ARG A 48 -8.21 -47.51 30.54
N TRP A 49 -8.20 -48.10 29.34
CA TRP A 49 -7.95 -49.52 29.14
C TRP A 49 -6.56 -49.78 29.71
N LYS A 50 -6.49 -50.26 30.95
CA LYS A 50 -5.26 -50.83 31.50
C LYS A 50 -5.02 -52.12 30.72
N MET A 51 -4.40 -52.00 29.54
CA MET A 51 -3.81 -53.12 28.83
C MET A 51 -2.65 -53.62 29.67
N SER A 52 -2.90 -54.63 30.50
CA SER A 52 -1.85 -55.37 31.21
C SER A 52 -1.27 -56.40 30.26
N TRP A 53 -0.04 -56.18 29.81
CA TRP A 53 0.68 -57.12 28.96
C TRP A 53 1.32 -58.21 29.81
N PRO A 54 1.26 -59.49 29.39
CA PRO A 54 2.01 -60.55 30.05
C PRO A 54 3.52 -60.25 30.07
N GLU A 55 4.22 -60.64 31.15
CA GLU A 55 5.68 -60.48 31.27
C GLU A 55 6.48 -61.52 30.46
N THR A 56 5.80 -62.31 29.63
CA THR A 56 6.43 -63.28 28.75
C THR A 56 7.06 -62.60 27.54
N VAL A 57 8.06 -63.24 26.93
CA VAL A 57 8.69 -62.75 25.69
C VAL A 57 7.64 -62.54 24.59
N ALA A 58 6.69 -63.47 24.44
CA ALA A 58 5.59 -63.33 23.48
C ALA A 58 4.70 -62.12 23.78
N GLY A 59 4.34 -61.87 25.04
CA GLY A 59 3.54 -60.71 25.44
C GLY A 59 4.25 -59.38 25.15
N LYS A 60 5.57 -59.33 25.31
CA LYS A 60 6.38 -58.16 24.94
C LYS A 60 6.48 -57.95 23.43
N ILE A 61 6.49 -59.02 22.64
CA ILE A 61 6.46 -58.92 21.17
C ILE A 61 5.11 -58.33 20.73
N GLU A 62 3.99 -58.79 21.28
CA GLU A 62 2.66 -58.25 20.99
C GLU A 62 2.51 -56.78 21.41
N GLU A 63 3.01 -56.42 22.60
CA GLU A 63 3.08 -55.04 23.07
C GLU A 63 3.86 -54.15 22.08
N GLY A 64 5.02 -54.64 21.62
CA GLY A 64 5.85 -53.95 20.64
C GLY A 64 5.12 -53.73 19.31
N GLN A 65 4.52 -54.78 18.75
CA GLN A 65 3.75 -54.69 17.51
C GLN A 65 2.58 -53.70 17.63
N TYR A 66 1.88 -53.71 18.75
CA TYR A 66 0.78 -52.79 19.00
C TYR A 66 1.27 -51.33 19.07
N LYS A 67 2.38 -51.07 19.77
CA LYS A 67 2.98 -49.72 19.82
C LYS A 67 3.44 -49.24 18.45
N VAL A 68 4.06 -50.10 17.65
CA VAL A 68 4.49 -49.77 16.28
C VAL A 68 3.28 -49.37 15.43
N ARG A 69 2.22 -50.19 15.40
CA ARG A 69 0.99 -49.85 14.67
C ARG A 69 0.37 -48.52 15.11
N ARG A 70 0.39 -48.25 16.42
CA ARG A 70 -0.10 -46.97 16.95
C ARG A 70 0.75 -45.79 16.48
N MET A 71 2.07 -45.94 16.47
CA MET A 71 3.00 -44.91 15.98
C MET A 71 2.83 -44.68 14.47
N GLU A 72 2.60 -45.73 13.68
CA GLU A 72 2.34 -45.62 12.24
C GLU A 72 1.06 -44.81 11.96
N LEU A 73 -0.01 -45.05 12.72
CA LEU A 73 -1.24 -44.27 12.61
C LEU A 73 -1.01 -42.79 12.96
N LEU A 74 -0.33 -42.53 14.09
CA LEU A 74 -0.03 -41.16 14.52
C LEU A 74 0.87 -40.44 13.50
N LYS A 75 1.83 -41.14 12.90
CA LYS A 75 2.65 -40.61 11.81
C LYS A 75 1.79 -40.21 10.61
N ALA A 76 0.88 -41.08 10.18
CA ALA A 76 0.02 -40.80 9.03
C ALA A 76 -0.88 -39.57 9.27
N ASP A 77 -1.34 -39.36 10.50
CA ASP A 77 -2.11 -38.16 10.85
C ASP A 77 -1.24 -36.90 10.83
N MET A 78 -0.02 -36.95 11.40
CA MET A 78 0.93 -35.83 11.34
C MET A 78 1.36 -35.50 9.90
N ASP A 79 1.60 -36.50 9.05
CA ASP A 79 1.98 -36.30 7.65
C ASP A 79 0.87 -35.53 6.90
N ARG A 80 -0.41 -35.77 7.22
CA ARG A 80 -1.55 -35.02 6.65
C ARG A 80 -1.59 -33.58 7.18
N GLU A 81 -1.36 -33.38 8.47
CA GLU A 81 -1.30 -32.04 9.05
C GLU A 81 -0.16 -31.21 8.44
N ILE A 82 0.99 -31.83 8.21
CA ILE A 82 2.13 -31.21 7.52
C ILE A 82 1.74 -30.81 6.09
N GLU A 83 1.09 -31.69 5.31
CA GLU A 83 0.66 -31.35 3.95
C GLU A 83 -0.30 -30.14 3.92
N VAL A 84 -1.19 -30.04 4.91
CA VAL A 84 -2.09 -28.88 5.03
C VAL A 84 -1.30 -27.61 5.36
N LEU A 85 -0.34 -27.69 6.29
CA LEU A 85 0.52 -26.56 6.66
C LEU A 85 1.39 -26.09 5.49
N GLU A 86 1.94 -27.01 4.70
CA GLU A 86 2.71 -26.69 3.50
C GLU A 86 1.89 -25.86 2.50
N LYS A 87 0.62 -26.21 2.28
CA LYS A 87 -0.28 -25.44 1.42
C LYS A 87 -0.57 -24.04 1.98
N VAL A 88 -0.72 -23.90 3.29
CA VAL A 88 -0.91 -22.60 3.94
C VAL A 88 0.33 -21.73 3.78
N VAL A 89 1.52 -22.29 4.02
CA VAL A 89 2.80 -21.57 3.84
C VAL A 89 2.97 -21.14 2.39
N GLN A 90 2.69 -22.01 1.43
CA GLN A 90 2.73 -21.67 0.01
C GLN A 90 1.77 -20.53 -0.33
N GLY A 91 0.56 -20.53 0.24
CA GLY A 91 -0.39 -19.41 0.11
C GLY A 91 0.19 -18.10 0.65
N MET A 92 0.75 -18.12 1.86
CA MET A 92 1.37 -16.94 2.48
C MET A 92 2.56 -16.41 1.66
N GLU A 93 3.39 -17.29 1.09
CA GLU A 93 4.50 -16.90 0.22
C GLU A 93 4.00 -16.18 -1.04
N THR A 94 2.90 -16.66 -1.65
CA THR A 94 2.31 -15.99 -2.81
C THR A 94 1.69 -14.63 -2.47
N GLU A 95 1.06 -14.50 -1.30
CA GLU A 95 0.54 -13.22 -0.82
C GLU A 95 1.67 -12.23 -0.55
N LEU A 96 2.75 -12.67 0.11
CA LEU A 96 3.93 -11.85 0.36
C LEU A 96 4.55 -11.36 -0.96
N GLN A 97 4.66 -12.23 -1.97
CA GLN A 97 5.18 -11.83 -3.28
C GLN A 97 4.31 -10.75 -3.92
N TYR A 98 2.99 -10.89 -3.84
CA TYR A 98 2.07 -9.87 -4.33
C TYR A 98 2.23 -8.52 -3.62
N GLU A 99 2.42 -8.52 -2.30
CA GLU A 99 2.68 -7.30 -1.53
C GLU A 99 4.00 -6.62 -1.93
N LEU A 100 5.05 -7.40 -2.18
CA LEU A 100 6.33 -6.90 -2.67
C LEU A 100 6.17 -6.26 -4.06
N ASP A 101 5.46 -6.92 -4.97
CA ASP A 101 5.20 -6.41 -6.32
C ASP A 101 4.37 -5.11 -6.27
N LEU A 102 3.34 -5.05 -5.42
CA LEU A 102 2.53 -3.85 -5.21
C LEU A 102 3.37 -2.69 -4.66
N THR A 103 4.26 -2.98 -3.71
CA THR A 103 5.18 -1.99 -3.14
C THR A 103 6.12 -1.43 -4.20
N ALA A 104 6.66 -2.29 -5.06
CA ALA A 104 7.49 -1.88 -6.20
C ALA A 104 6.72 -0.96 -7.16
N HIS A 105 5.48 -1.32 -7.52
CA HIS A 105 4.63 -0.50 -8.36
C HIS A 105 4.30 0.87 -7.74
N CYS A 106 4.02 0.92 -6.44
CA CYS A 106 3.81 2.18 -5.72
C CYS A 106 5.07 3.07 -5.79
N SER A 107 6.25 2.49 -5.58
CA SER A 107 7.53 3.20 -5.73
C SER A 107 7.72 3.74 -7.16
N ASP A 108 7.43 2.96 -8.19
CA ASP A 108 7.51 3.40 -9.58
C ASP A 108 6.56 4.57 -9.87
N LEU A 109 5.32 4.51 -9.38
CA LEU A 109 4.36 5.61 -9.53
C LEU A 109 4.84 6.89 -8.82
N GLU A 110 5.46 6.77 -7.65
CA GLU A 110 6.08 7.90 -6.97
C GLU A 110 7.24 8.49 -7.78
N MET A 111 8.12 7.63 -8.33
CA MET A 111 9.20 8.08 -9.20
C MET A 111 8.65 8.80 -10.44
N MET A 112 7.63 8.25 -11.09
CA MET A 112 6.96 8.90 -12.23
C MET A 112 6.32 10.24 -11.85
N ARG A 113 5.69 10.32 -10.67
CA ARG A 113 5.14 11.58 -10.15
C ARG A 113 6.24 12.61 -9.94
N ARG A 114 7.35 12.24 -9.31
CA ARG A 114 8.51 13.12 -9.08
C ARG A 114 9.11 13.56 -10.42
N ALA A 115 9.31 12.64 -11.35
CA ALA A 115 9.80 12.94 -12.70
C ALA A 115 8.87 13.92 -13.43
N ARG A 116 7.54 13.75 -13.32
CA ARG A 116 6.57 14.69 -13.88
C ARG A 116 6.61 16.06 -13.20
N GLN A 117 6.82 16.12 -11.89
CA GLN A 117 6.97 17.38 -11.16
C GLN A 117 8.25 18.11 -11.55
N LEU A 118 9.36 17.39 -11.71
CA LEU A 118 10.63 17.92 -12.20
C LEU A 118 10.57 18.33 -13.67
N ALA A 119 9.87 17.55 -14.50
CA ALA A 119 9.67 17.82 -15.92
C ALA A 119 8.55 18.85 -16.18
N ARG A 120 7.82 19.31 -15.15
CA ARG A 120 6.85 20.39 -15.26
C ARG A 120 7.63 21.68 -15.64
N PRO A 121 7.55 22.20 -16.88
CA PRO A 121 8.29 23.40 -17.28
C PRO A 121 7.45 24.65 -16.94
N ARG A 122 8.02 25.83 -16.70
CA ARG A 122 9.08 26.44 -17.50
C ARG A 122 10.12 27.23 -16.67
N PRO A 123 11.33 27.43 -17.24
CA PRO A 123 12.21 28.54 -16.87
C PRO A 123 11.44 29.87 -16.87
N PRO A 124 11.89 30.89 -16.12
CA PRO A 124 11.34 32.23 -16.29
C PRO A 124 11.32 32.60 -17.78
N LEU A 125 10.26 33.28 -18.19
CA LEU A 125 10.11 33.77 -19.56
C LEU A 125 11.38 34.52 -19.95
N SER A 126 11.88 34.27 -21.15
CA SER A 126 12.96 35.10 -21.68
C SER A 126 12.49 36.55 -21.80
N GLU A 127 13.41 37.51 -21.74
CA GLU A 127 13.08 38.93 -21.83
C GLU A 127 12.32 39.27 -23.13
N ALA A 128 12.56 38.53 -24.21
CA ALA A 128 11.83 38.64 -25.46
C ALA A 128 10.39 38.14 -25.36
N GLU A 129 10.16 37.01 -24.67
CA GLU A 129 8.81 36.48 -24.43
C GLU A 129 8.02 37.37 -23.46
N GLU A 130 8.65 37.92 -22.42
CA GLU A 130 7.99 38.90 -21.54
C GLU A 130 7.61 40.17 -22.29
N ARG A 131 8.51 40.67 -23.15
CA ARG A 131 8.26 41.85 -23.97
C ARG A 131 7.11 41.59 -24.96
N ALA A 132 7.12 40.45 -25.64
CA ALA A 132 6.01 40.04 -26.52
C ALA A 132 4.68 39.90 -25.77
N LEU A 133 4.69 39.38 -24.54
CA LEU A 133 3.47 39.30 -23.72
C LEU A 133 2.98 40.68 -23.25
N ARG A 134 3.88 41.63 -22.99
CA ARG A 134 3.51 43.04 -22.71
C ARG A 134 2.91 43.69 -23.96
N ASP A 135 3.53 43.53 -25.12
CA ASP A 135 3.03 44.09 -26.38
C ASP A 135 1.63 43.55 -26.72
N ILE A 136 1.37 42.25 -26.50
CA ILE A 136 0.04 41.65 -26.68
C ILE A 136 -0.96 42.25 -25.69
N ARG A 137 -0.57 42.45 -24.43
CA ARG A 137 -1.46 43.07 -23.42
C ARG A 137 -1.77 44.52 -23.76
N ASP A 138 -0.77 45.29 -24.19
CA ASP A 138 -0.95 46.69 -24.57
C ASP A 138 -1.82 46.82 -25.83
N LEU A 139 -1.62 45.93 -26.81
CA LEU A 139 -2.48 45.84 -27.99
C LEU A 139 -3.93 45.47 -27.60
N ALA A 140 -4.11 44.51 -26.69
CA ALA A 140 -5.44 44.13 -26.22
C ALA A 140 -6.11 45.27 -25.43
N ALA A 141 -5.37 45.96 -24.56
CA ALA A 141 -5.87 47.11 -23.81
C ALA A 141 -6.27 48.27 -24.75
N SER A 142 -5.46 48.53 -25.78
CA SER A 142 -5.80 49.50 -26.84
C SER A 142 -7.08 49.11 -27.55
N ALA A 143 -7.21 47.84 -27.97
CA ALA A 143 -8.40 47.36 -28.67
C ALA A 143 -9.66 47.44 -27.79
N VAL A 144 -9.56 47.17 -26.49
CA VAL A 144 -10.66 47.32 -25.53
C VAL A 144 -11.04 48.80 -25.37
N ALA A 145 -10.06 49.70 -25.27
CA ALA A 145 -10.31 51.13 -25.19
C ALA A 145 -10.96 51.68 -26.47
N ASP A 146 -10.50 51.24 -27.64
CA ASP A 146 -11.07 51.59 -28.94
C ASP A 146 -12.51 51.08 -29.07
N TYR A 147 -12.76 49.82 -28.65
CA TYR A 147 -14.12 49.28 -28.59
C TYR A 147 -15.01 50.11 -27.65
N ALA A 148 -14.52 50.44 -26.44
CA ALA A 148 -15.27 51.24 -25.48
C ALA A 148 -15.54 52.67 -25.98
N ALA A 149 -14.65 53.24 -26.79
CA ALA A 149 -14.82 54.55 -27.40
C ALA A 149 -15.84 54.54 -28.55
N ILE A 150 -15.92 53.45 -29.33
CA ILE A 150 -16.82 53.33 -30.48
C ILE A 150 -18.22 52.86 -30.06
N ILE A 151 -18.31 51.92 -29.11
CA ILE A 151 -19.54 51.21 -28.75
C ILE A 151 -20.08 51.64 -27.37
N GLY A 152 -19.25 52.27 -26.53
CA GLY A 152 -19.57 52.61 -25.14
C GLY A 152 -18.97 51.62 -24.15
N PRO A 153 -18.98 51.93 -22.83
CA PRO A 153 -18.36 51.09 -21.82
C PRO A 153 -18.89 49.66 -21.86
N GLU A 154 -17.99 48.70 -21.66
CA GLU A 154 -18.30 47.27 -21.66
C GLU A 154 -19.49 46.99 -20.73
N PRO A 155 -20.53 46.27 -21.19
CA PRO A 155 -21.64 45.91 -20.32
C PRO A 155 -21.09 45.14 -19.13
N ALA A 156 -21.34 45.61 -17.91
CA ALA A 156 -20.87 44.94 -16.70
C ALA A 156 -21.58 43.58 -16.55
N TYR A 157 -20.95 42.52 -17.07
CA TYR A 157 -21.39 41.13 -16.87
C TYR A 157 -20.99 40.60 -15.47
N ASP A 158 -20.33 41.41 -14.65
CA ASP A 158 -19.87 41.07 -13.29
C ASP A 158 -21.02 40.86 -12.29
N ARG A 159 -22.26 41.21 -12.65
CA ARG A 159 -23.42 40.84 -11.84
C ARG A 159 -23.87 39.43 -12.21
N PRO A 160 -24.14 38.56 -11.22
CA PRO A 160 -24.70 37.24 -11.51
C PRO A 160 -25.95 37.44 -12.36
N ILE A 161 -25.96 36.83 -13.55
CA ILE A 161 -27.10 36.83 -14.46
C ILE A 161 -28.25 36.22 -13.67
N ASN A 162 -29.19 37.04 -13.22
CA ASN A 162 -30.43 36.55 -12.63
C ASN A 162 -31.36 36.21 -13.81
N PRO A 163 -31.57 34.92 -14.14
CA PRO A 163 -32.40 34.53 -15.27
C PRO A 163 -33.88 34.90 -15.07
N PHE A 164 -34.25 35.39 -13.87
CA PHE A 164 -35.60 35.82 -13.52
C PHE A 164 -35.75 37.35 -13.40
N SER A 165 -34.73 38.14 -13.75
CA SER A 165 -34.88 39.61 -13.75
C SER A 165 -35.39 40.12 -15.11
N ASP A 166 -36.59 40.69 -15.11
CA ASP A 166 -37.21 41.33 -16.30
C ASP A 166 -36.49 42.59 -16.78
N THR A 167 -35.45 43.03 -16.07
CA THR A 167 -34.70 44.25 -16.37
C THR A 167 -33.56 44.05 -17.35
N PHE A 168 -33.13 42.81 -17.63
CA PHE A 168 -32.05 42.55 -18.57
C PHE A 168 -32.57 42.45 -20.01
N ARG A 169 -32.88 43.59 -20.62
CA ARG A 169 -33.13 43.66 -22.06
C ARG A 169 -31.80 43.67 -22.80
N LEU A 170 -31.26 42.49 -23.05
CA LEU A 170 -30.23 42.33 -24.09
C LEU A 170 -30.86 42.71 -25.44
N PRO A 171 -30.36 43.73 -26.14
CA PRO A 171 -30.76 43.95 -27.51
C PRO A 171 -30.28 42.74 -28.31
N LEU A 172 -31.22 41.87 -28.71
CA LEU A 172 -30.90 40.75 -29.57
C LEU A 172 -30.26 41.26 -30.87
N PRO A 173 -29.18 40.62 -31.36
CA PRO A 173 -28.61 40.96 -32.65
C PRO A 173 -29.70 40.94 -33.73
N ARG A 174 -29.70 41.91 -34.66
CA ARG A 174 -30.76 42.07 -35.67
C ARG A 174 -31.12 40.77 -36.41
N ALA A 175 -30.14 39.91 -36.66
CA ALA A 175 -30.33 38.60 -37.29
C ALA A 175 -31.28 37.66 -36.50
N MET A 176 -31.36 37.78 -35.18
CA MET A 176 -32.25 36.97 -34.33
C MET A 176 -33.65 37.55 -34.19
N VAL A 177 -33.82 38.85 -34.47
CA VAL A 177 -35.13 39.51 -34.47
C VAL A 177 -35.97 39.03 -35.66
N GLU A 178 -35.35 38.79 -36.83
CA GLU A 178 -36.03 38.32 -38.03
C GLU A 178 -36.49 36.85 -37.92
N VAL A 179 -35.68 35.99 -37.29
CA VAL A 179 -36.02 34.57 -37.06
C VAL A 179 -37.19 34.41 -36.07
N SER A 180 -37.31 35.34 -35.11
CA SER A 180 -38.40 35.35 -34.13
C SER A 180 -39.74 35.78 -34.74
N ALA A 181 -39.72 36.59 -35.80
CA ALA A 181 -40.92 37.06 -36.50
C ALA A 181 -41.48 36.01 -37.48
N ILE A 182 -40.65 35.08 -37.98
CA ILE A 182 -41.06 34.00 -38.89
C ILE A 182 -41.81 32.89 -38.14
N ARG A 183 -41.61 32.76 -36.82
CA ARG A 183 -42.24 31.72 -35.99
C ARG A 183 -43.62 32.10 -35.42
N GLN A 184 -44.12 33.30 -35.72
CA GLN A 184 -45.42 33.81 -35.23
C GLN A 184 -46.39 34.21 -36.37
N ARG A 185 -46.20 33.67 -37.58
CA ARG A 185 -47.24 33.70 -38.63
C ARG A 185 -47.83 32.32 -38.84
#